data_AF-A0A2R6DNP7-F1
#
_entry.id   AF-A0A2R6DNP7-F1
#
_cell.length_a   1.000
_cell.length_b   1.000
_cell.length_c   1.000
_cell.angle_alpha   90.00
_cell.angle_beta   90.00
_cell.angle_gamma   90.00
#
_symmetry.space_group_name_H-M   'P 1'
#
loop_
_entity.id
_entity.type
_entity.pdbx_description
1 polymer ?
#
loop_
_entity_poly.entity_id
_entity_poly.type
_entity_poly.pdbx_seq_one_letter_code
_entity_poly.pdbx_strand_id
1 'polypeptide(L)'
;MADETIFENETERSHRAIASYLHRVADAFDDRSLVPVDEDGTVTVTPPEEATFEVELEREEGLLELEFEVEWPKREGDVDTDATASRASFELYEDAAGEWRWRLVHDNGNIIADGGEGYSSRQKARQGIDSVKRNARNAPVETQE
;
A
#
# COMPACT_ATOMS: atom_id res chain seq x y z
N MET A 1 -0.33 28.79 6.03
CA MET A 1 -0.56 27.70 5.08
C MET A 1 -1.62 26.83 5.74
N ALA A 2 -2.68 26.43 5.04
CA ALA A 2 -3.69 25.56 5.63
C ALA A 2 -3.08 24.17 5.84
N ASP A 3 -3.36 23.54 6.97
CA ASP A 3 -3.10 22.11 7.15
C ASP A 3 -3.89 21.34 6.08
N GLU A 4 -3.18 20.56 5.27
CA GLU A 4 -3.75 19.74 4.21
C GLU A 4 -3.60 18.28 4.63
N THR A 5 -4.70 17.65 5.02
CA THR A 5 -4.75 16.21 5.28
C THR A 5 -4.64 15.46 3.95
N ILE A 6 -3.53 14.77 3.73
CA ILE A 6 -3.26 14.01 2.49
C ILE A 6 -4.03 12.68 2.48
N PHE A 7 -4.23 12.06 3.65
CA PHE A 7 -4.92 10.79 3.79
C PHE A 7 -5.55 10.68 5.18
N GLU A 8 -6.77 10.16 5.24
CA GLU A 8 -7.51 9.87 6.46
C GLU A 8 -8.25 8.53 6.28
N ASN A 9 -8.14 7.62 7.25
CA ASN A 9 -8.89 6.37 7.24
C ASN A 9 -9.34 5.99 8.65
N GLU A 10 -10.65 5.99 8.88
CA GLU A 10 -11.26 5.46 10.08
C GLU A 10 -11.99 4.15 9.77
N THR A 11 -11.67 3.09 10.52
CA THR A 11 -12.33 1.79 10.33
C THR A 11 -12.22 0.93 11.58
N GLU A 12 -13.30 0.20 11.89
CA GLU A 12 -13.30 -0.75 13.00
C GLU A 12 -12.48 -2.01 12.64
N ARG A 13 -11.52 -2.37 13.49
CA ARG A 13 -10.63 -3.51 13.25
C ARG A 13 -10.50 -4.41 14.48
N SER A 14 -10.31 -5.70 14.25
CA SER A 14 -9.93 -6.63 15.32
C SER A 14 -8.53 -6.35 15.84
N HIS A 15 -8.25 -6.67 17.11
CA HIS A 15 -6.91 -6.53 17.70
C HIS A 15 -5.82 -7.23 16.88
N ARG A 16 -6.11 -8.39 16.29
CA ARG A 16 -5.16 -9.12 15.44
C ARG A 16 -4.83 -8.35 14.16
N ALA A 17 -5.82 -7.70 13.56
CA ALA A 17 -5.63 -6.89 12.36
C ALA A 17 -4.78 -5.64 12.68
N ILE A 18 -5.06 -4.96 13.80
CA ILE A 18 -4.26 -3.83 14.29
C ILE A 18 -2.80 -4.24 14.50
N ALA A 19 -2.56 -5.33 15.24
CA ALA A 19 -1.19 -5.81 15.48
C ALA A 19 -0.47 -6.16 14.17
N SER A 20 -1.17 -6.80 13.23
CA SER A 20 -0.59 -7.14 11.92
C SER A 20 -0.21 -5.90 11.11
N TYR A 21 -1.01 -4.83 11.21
CA TYR A 21 -0.69 -3.55 10.58
C TYR A 21 0.52 -2.88 11.23
N LEU A 22 0.55 -2.78 12.56
CA LEU A 22 1.66 -2.19 13.31
C LEU A 22 2.98 -2.93 13.08
N HIS A 23 2.95 -4.28 12.96
CA HIS A 23 4.15 -5.04 12.60
C HIS A 23 4.67 -4.68 11.21
N ARG A 24 3.80 -4.51 10.22
CA ARG A 24 4.24 -4.08 8.88
C ARG A 24 4.85 -2.69 8.89
N VAL A 25 4.27 -1.78 9.66
CA VAL A 25 4.85 -0.43 9.85
C VAL A 25 6.22 -0.54 10.50
N ALA A 26 6.35 -1.30 11.60
CA ALA A 26 7.62 -1.50 12.29
C ALA A 26 8.70 -2.14 11.39
N ASP A 27 8.36 -3.21 10.68
CA ASP A 27 9.26 -3.86 9.72
C ASP A 27 9.72 -2.86 8.64
N ALA A 28 8.82 -1.97 8.18
CA ALA A 28 9.17 -0.96 7.18
C ALA A 28 10.18 0.07 7.70
N PHE A 29 10.05 0.51 8.97
CA PHE A 29 11.04 1.36 9.62
C PHE A 29 12.39 0.65 9.81
N ASP A 30 12.39 -0.60 10.26
CA ASP A 30 13.61 -1.39 10.48
C ASP A 30 14.39 -1.63 9.17
N ASP A 31 13.68 -1.95 8.10
CA ASP A 31 14.26 -2.22 6.78
C ASP A 31 14.53 -0.96 5.96
N ARG A 32 14.17 0.23 6.48
CA ARG A 32 14.24 1.53 5.77
C ARG A 32 13.51 1.51 4.43
N SER A 33 12.35 0.86 4.42
CA SER A 33 11.47 0.75 3.25
C SER A 33 10.26 1.69 3.38
N LEU A 34 9.41 1.70 2.36
CA LEU A 34 8.23 2.58 2.32
C LEU A 34 7.20 2.14 3.38
N VAL A 35 6.83 3.05 4.27
CA VAL A 35 5.84 2.79 5.32
C VAL A 35 4.44 2.90 4.74
N PRO A 36 3.61 1.85 4.79
CA PRO A 36 2.23 1.92 4.32
C PRO A 36 1.39 2.78 5.27
N VAL A 37 0.57 3.67 4.69
CA VAL A 37 -0.41 4.51 5.42
C VAL A 37 -1.80 3.85 5.44
N ASP A 38 -2.03 2.87 4.55
CA ASP A 38 -3.28 2.10 4.46
C ASP A 38 -3.03 0.58 4.45
N GLU A 39 -4.10 -0.22 4.61
CA GLU A 39 -3.97 -1.67 4.71
C GLU A 39 -3.45 -2.33 3.43
N ASP A 40 -3.87 -1.82 2.28
CA ASP A 40 -3.52 -2.32 0.96
C ASP A 40 -2.11 -1.85 0.51
N GLY A 41 -1.50 -0.92 1.26
CA GLY A 41 -0.19 -0.34 0.97
C GLY A 41 -0.20 0.45 -0.34
N THR A 42 -1.34 1.07 -0.64
CA THR A 42 -1.51 1.90 -1.84
C THR A 42 -0.89 3.28 -1.65
N VAL A 43 -1.00 3.83 -0.45
CA VAL A 43 -0.38 5.07 0.01
C VAL A 43 0.79 4.69 0.90
N THR A 44 1.97 5.21 0.57
CA THR A 44 3.19 4.94 1.33
C THR A 44 4.01 6.21 1.52
N VAL A 45 4.72 6.31 2.64
CA VAL A 45 5.61 7.44 2.97
C VAL A 45 7.03 6.96 3.23
N THR A 46 8.02 7.83 2.99
CA THR A 46 9.43 7.56 3.30
C THR A 46 9.87 8.42 4.47
N PRO A 47 9.84 7.89 5.72
CA PRO A 47 10.34 8.64 6.86
C PRO A 47 11.87 8.80 6.80
N PRO A 48 12.42 9.92 7.29
CA PRO A 48 13.87 10.11 7.41
C PRO A 48 14.48 9.19 8.49
N GLU A 49 15.82 9.09 8.53
CA GLU A 49 16.54 8.31 9.56
C GLU A 49 16.26 8.80 10.99
N GLU A 50 15.90 10.08 11.15
CA GLU A 50 15.54 10.70 12.42
C GLU A 50 14.23 11.48 12.26
N ALA A 51 13.23 11.11 13.07
CA ALA A 51 11.92 11.75 13.14
C ALA A 51 11.50 11.92 14.61
N THR A 52 10.59 12.87 14.86
CA THR A 52 9.92 12.98 16.16
C THR A 52 8.85 11.91 16.22
N PHE A 53 8.75 11.20 17.35
CA PHE A 53 7.70 10.21 17.59
C PHE A 53 6.95 10.59 18.86
N GLU A 54 5.64 10.78 18.73
CA GLU A 54 4.74 11.18 19.81
C GLU A 54 3.70 10.07 20.05
N VAL A 55 3.35 9.87 21.32
CA VAL A 55 2.35 8.90 21.73
C VAL A 55 1.40 9.59 22.68
N GLU A 56 0.15 9.73 22.26
CA GLU A 56 -0.88 10.41 23.02
C GLU A 56 -1.98 9.43 23.43
N LEU A 57 -2.49 9.56 24.66
CA LEU A 57 -3.61 8.77 25.15
C LEU A 57 -4.64 9.72 25.74
N GLU A 58 -5.75 9.88 25.02
CA GLU A 58 -6.80 10.79 25.36
C GLU A 58 -8.05 10.07 25.87
N ARG A 59 -8.87 10.81 26.63
CA ARG A 59 -10.20 10.36 27.07
C ARG A 59 -11.21 11.45 26.79
N GLU A 60 -12.03 11.24 25.78
CA GLU A 60 -13.08 12.16 25.37
C GLU A 60 -14.42 11.43 25.21
N GLU A 61 -15.53 12.04 25.67
CA GLU A 61 -16.90 11.51 25.57
C GLU A 61 -17.11 10.02 25.97
N GLY A 62 -16.25 9.47 26.83
CA GLY A 62 -16.30 8.07 27.27
C GLY A 62 -15.53 7.09 26.38
N LEU A 63 -14.84 7.59 25.37
CA LEU A 63 -13.88 6.88 24.53
C LEU A 63 -12.46 7.02 25.12
N LEU A 64 -11.62 6.05 24.80
CA LEU A 64 -10.17 6.11 25.00
C LEU A 64 -9.55 6.08 23.61
N GLU A 65 -8.73 7.07 23.32
CA GLU A 65 -8.07 7.24 22.03
C GLU A 65 -6.56 7.18 22.24
N LEU A 66 -5.90 6.27 21.54
CA LEU A 66 -4.45 6.10 21.57
C LEU A 66 -3.91 6.45 20.20
N GLU A 67 -3.16 7.53 20.13
CA GLU A 67 -2.57 8.03 18.89
C GLU A 67 -1.06 7.81 18.89
N PHE A 68 -0.55 7.47 17.71
CA PHE A 68 0.87 7.35 17.44
C PHE A 68 1.17 8.27 16.28
N GLU A 69 1.93 9.33 16.54
CA GLU A 69 2.29 10.30 15.53
C GLU A 69 3.79 10.26 15.27
N VAL A 70 4.17 10.32 14.00
CA VAL A 70 5.57 10.44 13.59
C VAL A 70 5.67 11.70 12.73
N GLU A 71 6.43 12.68 13.20
CA GLU A 71 6.57 13.97 12.55
C GLU A 71 8.00 14.21 12.06
N TRP A 72 8.13 14.80 10.89
CA TRP A 72 9.42 15.26 10.37
C TRP A 72 9.25 16.51 9.50
N PRO A 73 10.28 17.39 9.43
CA PRO A 73 10.23 18.55 8.57
C PRO A 73 10.13 18.13 7.11
N LYS A 74 9.11 18.62 6.41
CA LYS A 74 8.90 18.38 4.97
C LYS A 74 10.14 18.81 4.17
N ARG A 75 10.84 17.86 3.55
CA ARG A 75 11.85 18.12 2.52
C ARG A 75 11.28 17.84 1.13
N GLU A 76 11.88 18.47 0.13
CA GLU A 76 11.53 18.25 -1.28
C GLU A 76 11.82 16.77 -1.63
N GLY A 77 10.78 15.98 -1.89
CA GLY A 77 10.87 14.53 -2.16
C GLY A 77 10.52 13.59 -0.99
N ASP A 78 10.17 14.09 0.21
CA ASP A 78 9.84 13.23 1.38
C ASP A 78 8.47 12.54 1.27
N VAL A 79 7.54 13.16 0.53
CA VAL A 79 6.28 12.53 0.14
C VAL A 79 6.41 12.26 -1.35
N ASP A 80 6.50 10.99 -1.71
CA ASP A 80 6.25 10.58 -3.08
C ASP A 80 4.75 10.80 -3.34
N THR A 81 4.35 12.02 -3.66
CA THR A 81 2.97 12.31 -4.06
C THR A 81 2.64 11.72 -5.43
N ASP A 82 3.63 11.22 -6.19
CA ASP A 82 3.40 10.36 -7.36
C ASP A 82 3.07 8.91 -6.93
N ALA A 83 3.40 8.51 -5.70
CA ALA A 83 2.73 7.42 -4.97
C ALA A 83 1.36 7.87 -4.42
N THR A 84 0.65 8.70 -5.18
CA THR A 84 -0.82 8.68 -5.15
C THR A 84 -1.21 7.22 -5.24
N ALA A 85 -2.00 6.73 -4.26
CA ALA A 85 -2.63 5.41 -4.28
C ALA A 85 -2.81 4.96 -5.72
N SER A 86 -2.06 3.94 -6.15
CA SER A 86 -2.01 3.50 -7.55
C SER A 86 -3.41 3.66 -8.13
N ARG A 87 -3.58 4.60 -9.08
CA ARG A 87 -4.84 4.85 -9.80
C ARG A 87 -5.23 3.67 -10.69
N ALA A 88 -4.78 2.47 -10.34
CA ALA A 88 -4.95 1.26 -11.08
C ALA A 88 -5.29 0.12 -10.12
N SER A 89 -6.31 -0.64 -10.48
CA SER A 89 -6.81 -1.78 -9.74
C SER A 89 -6.53 -3.08 -10.48
N PHE A 90 -6.18 -4.13 -9.73
CA PHE A 90 -6.11 -5.47 -10.29
C PHE A 90 -7.53 -6.01 -10.49
N GLU A 91 -7.89 -6.26 -11.73
CA GLU A 91 -9.12 -6.96 -12.08
C GLU A 91 -8.80 -8.44 -12.27
N LEU A 92 -9.61 -9.28 -11.62
CA LEU A 92 -9.52 -10.74 -11.73
C LEU A 92 -10.75 -11.23 -12.48
N TYR A 93 -10.57 -11.93 -13.59
CA TYR A 93 -11.68 -12.34 -14.46
C TYR A 93 -11.45 -13.72 -15.07
N GLU A 94 -12.53 -14.37 -15.49
CA GLU A 94 -12.48 -15.61 -16.26
C GLU A 94 -12.61 -15.27 -17.75
N ASP A 95 -11.74 -15.85 -18.57
CA ASP A 95 -11.76 -15.65 -20.02
C ASP A 95 -12.74 -16.61 -20.73
N ALA A 96 -12.84 -16.49 -22.06
CA ALA A 96 -13.72 -17.33 -22.86
C ALA A 96 -13.30 -18.82 -22.90
N ALA A 97 -12.07 -19.15 -22.50
CA ALA A 97 -11.57 -20.51 -22.41
C ALA A 97 -11.79 -21.14 -21.02
N GLY A 98 -12.38 -20.39 -20.07
CA GLY A 98 -12.57 -20.83 -18.69
C GLY A 98 -11.31 -20.69 -17.82
N GLU A 99 -10.31 -19.94 -18.30
CA GLU A 99 -9.08 -19.69 -17.56
C GLU A 99 -9.20 -18.40 -16.76
N TRP A 100 -8.66 -18.40 -15.54
CA TRP A 100 -8.59 -17.21 -14.71
C TRP A 100 -7.42 -16.35 -15.12
N ARG A 101 -7.66 -15.06 -15.33
CA ARG A 101 -6.65 -14.07 -15.68
C ARG A 101 -6.71 -12.89 -14.73
N TRP A 102 -5.67 -12.07 -14.77
CA TRP A 102 -5.66 -10.78 -14.14
C TRP A 102 -5.11 -9.71 -15.08
N ARG A 103 -5.58 -8.48 -14.89
CA ARG A 103 -5.04 -7.28 -15.53
C ARG A 103 -5.01 -6.14 -14.53
N LEU A 104 -4.04 -5.24 -14.67
CA LEU A 104 -3.96 -4.00 -13.91
C LEU A 104 -4.55 -2.89 -14.79
N VAL A 105 -5.66 -2.32 -14.34
CA VAL A 105 -6.43 -1.32 -15.10
C VAL A 105 -6.34 0.01 -14.40
N HIS A 106 -5.81 1.01 -15.07
CA HIS A 106 -5.81 2.39 -14.58
C HIS A 106 -7.21 3.00 -14.68
N ASP A 107 -7.54 3.98 -13.85
CA ASP A 107 -8.89 4.57 -13.75
C ASP A 107 -9.35 5.25 -15.05
N ASN A 108 -8.44 5.56 -15.97
CA ASN A 108 -8.79 6.02 -17.32
C ASN A 108 -9.22 4.86 -18.26
N GLY A 109 -9.31 3.64 -17.75
CA GLY A 109 -9.67 2.42 -18.48
C GLY A 109 -8.52 1.72 -19.19
N ASN A 110 -7.30 2.26 -19.14
CA ASN A 110 -6.16 1.66 -19.83
C ASN A 110 -5.61 0.48 -19.03
N ILE A 111 -5.34 -0.63 -19.74
CA ILE A 111 -4.61 -1.76 -19.19
C ILE A 111 -3.12 -1.41 -19.21
N ILE A 112 -2.49 -1.43 -18.04
CA ILE A 112 -1.06 -1.09 -17.88
C ILE A 112 -0.18 -2.32 -17.61
N ALA A 113 -0.77 -3.43 -17.15
CA ALA A 113 -0.12 -4.73 -17.06
C ALA A 113 -1.16 -5.85 -17.15
N ASP A 114 -0.75 -7.05 -17.57
CA ASP A 114 -1.56 -8.26 -17.51
C ASP A 114 -0.72 -9.48 -17.16
N GLY A 115 -1.39 -10.56 -16.72
CA GLY A 115 -0.72 -11.77 -16.25
C GLY A 115 -0.02 -12.60 -17.31
N GLY A 116 -0.21 -12.33 -18.61
CA GLY A 116 0.36 -13.09 -19.72
C GLY A 116 -0.16 -14.52 -19.88
N GLU A 117 -0.48 -15.19 -18.76
CA GLU A 117 -0.87 -16.59 -18.67
C GLU A 117 -2.30 -16.77 -18.13
N GLY A 118 -2.96 -17.84 -18.58
CA GLY A 118 -4.21 -18.32 -18.01
C GLY A 118 -3.97 -19.24 -16.81
N TYR A 119 -4.65 -18.99 -15.69
CA TYR A 119 -4.57 -19.82 -14.50
C TYR A 119 -5.75 -20.78 -14.40
N SER A 120 -5.48 -22.00 -13.93
CA SER A 120 -6.51 -23.03 -13.73
C SER A 120 -7.50 -22.72 -12.59
N SER A 121 -7.26 -21.68 -11.78
CA SER A 121 -8.16 -21.30 -10.70
C SER A 121 -7.99 -19.84 -10.27
N ARG A 122 -9.06 -19.26 -9.73
CA ARG A 122 -9.11 -17.92 -9.14
C ARG A 122 -7.99 -17.68 -8.11
N GLN A 123 -7.76 -18.67 -7.25
CA GLN A 123 -6.75 -18.58 -6.19
C GLN A 123 -5.34 -18.49 -6.76
N LYS A 124 -5.02 -19.25 -7.82
CA LYS A 124 -3.71 -19.18 -8.48
C LYS A 124 -3.50 -17.83 -9.16
N ALA A 125 -4.52 -17.29 -9.82
CA ALA A 125 -4.45 -15.96 -10.40
C ALA A 125 -4.19 -14.88 -9.32
N ARG A 126 -4.82 -15.00 -8.14
CA ARG A 126 -4.54 -14.10 -7.01
C ARG A 126 -3.10 -14.22 -6.50
N GLN A 127 -2.57 -15.45 -6.40
CA GLN A 127 -1.16 -15.67 -6.05
C GLN A 127 -0.20 -15.05 -7.09
N GLY A 128 -0.57 -15.06 -8.37
CA GLY A 128 0.15 -14.35 -9.43
C GLY A 128 0.22 -12.85 -9.17
N ILE A 129 -0.92 -12.23 -8.83
CA ILE A 129 -0.98 -10.80 -8.44
C ILE A 129 -0.06 -10.52 -7.25
N ASP A 130 -0.15 -11.34 -6.19
CA ASP A 130 0.67 -11.15 -4.98
C ASP A 130 2.17 -11.28 -5.28
N SER A 131 2.54 -12.18 -6.21
CA SER A 131 3.90 -12.31 -6.70
C SER A 131 4.37 -11.06 -7.44
N VAL A 132 3.55 -10.50 -8.34
CA VAL A 132 3.88 -9.25 -9.04
C VAL A 132 4.02 -8.10 -8.06
N LYS A 133 3.08 -7.92 -7.13
CA LYS A 133 3.17 -6.88 -6.10
C LYS A 133 4.47 -6.94 -5.29
N ARG A 134 4.93 -8.16 -4.98
CA ARG A 134 6.16 -8.39 -4.20
C ARG A 134 7.44 -8.13 -5.01
N ASN A 135 7.48 -8.55 -6.27
CA ASN A 135 8.70 -8.56 -7.05
C ASN A 135 8.87 -7.34 -7.96
N ALA A 136 7.79 -6.77 -8.49
CA ALA A 136 7.86 -5.77 -9.54
C ALA A 136 8.41 -4.41 -9.06
N ARG A 137 8.17 -4.03 -7.80
CA ARG A 137 8.49 -2.68 -7.29
C ARG A 137 9.97 -2.30 -7.48
N ASN A 138 10.88 -3.24 -7.28
CA ASN A 138 12.33 -3.01 -7.36
C ASN A 138 12.99 -3.88 -8.45
N ALA A 139 12.21 -4.48 -9.35
CA ALA A 139 12.76 -5.32 -10.40
C ALA A 139 13.56 -4.46 -11.40
N PRO A 140 14.81 -4.82 -11.72
CA PRO A 140 15.57 -4.11 -12.74
C PRO A 140 14.96 -4.33 -14.12
N VAL A 141 15.03 -3.31 -14.97
CA VAL A 141 14.63 -3.41 -16.37
C VAL A 141 15.79 -3.97 -17.18
N GLU A 142 15.61 -5.15 -17.76
CA GLU A 142 16.58 -5.77 -18.67
C GLU A 142 16.09 -5.68 -20.11
N THR A 143 16.97 -5.28 -21.03
CA THR A 143 16.71 -5.28 -22.48
C THR A 143 17.41 -6.48 -23.09
N GLN A 144 16.67 -7.33 -23.80
CA GLN A 144 17.26 -8.41 -24.59
C GLN A 144 17.51 -7.89 -26.02
N GLU A 145 18.76 -7.98 -26.48
CA GLU A 145 19.18 -7.67 -27.86
C GLU A 145 18.96 -8.85 -28.82
#